data_AF-A0A8D8GMN7-F1
#
_entry.id   AF-A0A8D8GMN7-F1
#
_cell.length_a   1.000
_cell.length_b   1.000
_cell.length_c   1.000
_cell.angle_alpha   90.00
_cell.angle_beta   90.00
_cell.angle_gamma   90.00
#
_symmetry.space_group_name_H-M   'P 1'
#
loop_
_entity.id
_entity.type
_entity.pdbx_description
1 polymer ?
#
loop_
_entity_poly.entity_id
_entity_poly.type
_entity_poly.pdbx_seq_one_letter_code
_entity_poly.pdbx_strand_id
1 'polypeptide(L)'
;TQAAPPVPEPPKQKAPIPEEYVFLQTVFEELKKHCIAAAANPQTKRKLEDVSKRLEVLYDLLREHRLSQNTLGSLGQLVQLIQAGDYANGIGLHTQMVSGPDFAQIASFMPGIKVLLQSAMQLQVYLR
;
A
#
# COMPACT_ATOMS: atom_id res chain seq x y z
N THR A 1 15.41 33.58 -6.16
CA THR A 1 14.78 32.78 -7.25
C THR A 1 15.32 31.37 -7.20
N GLN A 2 14.49 30.40 -6.82
CA GLN A 2 14.71 29.00 -7.19
C GLN A 2 13.35 28.32 -7.26
N ALA A 3 12.89 28.09 -8.48
CA ALA A 3 11.67 27.33 -8.78
C ALA A 3 11.99 25.84 -8.61
N ALA A 4 11.23 25.15 -7.75
CA ALA A 4 11.24 23.69 -7.66
C ALA A 4 10.29 23.09 -8.71
N PRO A 5 10.58 21.90 -9.28
CA PRO A 5 9.83 21.32 -10.40
C PRO A 5 8.42 20.86 -10.01
N PRO A 6 7.49 20.71 -10.99
CA PRO A 6 6.08 20.41 -10.74
C PRO A 6 5.94 18.96 -10.26
N VAL A 7 5.48 18.75 -9.02
CA VAL A 7 5.02 17.42 -8.60
C VAL A 7 3.60 17.21 -9.15
N PRO A 8 3.32 16.12 -9.87
CA PRO A 8 2.15 16.02 -10.74
C PRO A 8 0.82 16.09 -9.97
N GLU A 9 -0.10 16.84 -10.56
CA GLU A 9 -1.47 17.05 -10.13
C GLU A 9 -2.26 15.73 -9.92
N PRO A 10 -3.21 15.74 -8.95
CA PRO A 10 -3.83 14.55 -8.39
C PRO A 10 -4.79 13.86 -9.37
N PRO A 11 -4.63 12.57 -9.69
CA PRO A 11 -5.54 11.90 -10.60
C PRO A 11 -6.81 11.42 -9.89
N LYS A 12 -7.91 12.11 -10.24
CA LYS A 12 -9.29 11.60 -10.42
C LYS A 12 -10.10 11.17 -9.18
N GLN A 13 -11.07 12.03 -8.87
CA GLN A 13 -12.39 11.81 -8.27
C GLN A 13 -12.84 10.33 -8.15
N LYS A 14 -12.47 9.71 -7.03
CA LYS A 14 -13.32 8.82 -6.23
C LYS A 14 -13.50 9.54 -4.89
N ALA A 15 -14.62 9.36 -4.18
CA ALA A 15 -14.92 10.07 -2.93
C ALA A 15 -13.66 10.24 -2.06
N PRO A 16 -13.30 11.46 -1.63
CA PRO A 16 -11.99 11.73 -1.07
C PRO A 16 -11.79 10.83 0.15
N ILE A 17 -10.74 10.02 0.12
CA ILE A 17 -10.22 9.46 1.37
C ILE A 17 -9.90 10.65 2.27
N PRO A 18 -10.19 10.60 3.58
CA PRO A 18 -9.80 11.65 4.51
C PRO A 18 -8.34 12.05 4.29
N GLU A 19 -8.04 13.36 4.31
CA GLU A 19 -6.69 13.89 4.00
C GLU A 19 -5.59 13.19 4.81
N GLU A 20 -5.91 12.78 6.04
CA GLU A 20 -5.04 12.02 6.93
C GLU A 20 -4.57 10.67 6.34
N TYR A 21 -5.36 10.02 5.48
CA TYR A 21 -5.04 8.71 4.89
C TYR A 21 -4.70 8.76 3.40
N VAL A 22 -4.68 9.95 2.79
CA VAL A 22 -4.31 10.12 1.38
C VAL A 22 -2.90 9.61 1.12
N PHE A 23 -1.95 9.89 2.03
CA PHE A 23 -0.57 9.43 1.89
C PHE A 23 -0.45 7.90 1.80
N LEU A 24 -1.29 7.15 2.54
CA LEU A 24 -1.31 5.70 2.50
C LEU A 24 -1.67 5.22 1.09
N GLN A 25 -2.77 5.76 0.55
CA GLN A 25 -3.23 5.43 -0.79
C GLN A 25 -2.18 5.74 -1.84
N THR A 26 -1.62 6.95 -1.82
CA THR A 26 -0.62 7.38 -2.81
C THR A 26 0.58 6.44 -2.81
N VAL A 27 1.14 6.11 -1.64
CA VAL A 27 2.31 5.24 -1.54
C VAL A 27 2.00 3.83 -2.03
N PHE A 28 0.88 3.24 -1.64
CA PHE A 28 0.50 1.90 -2.09
C PHE A 28 0.23 1.84 -3.59
N GLU A 29 -0.46 2.84 -4.15
CA GLU A 29 -0.75 2.92 -5.58
C GLU A 29 0.54 3.09 -6.40
N GLU A 30 1.45 3.97 -5.97
CA GLU A 30 2.73 4.16 -6.65
C GLU A 30 3.57 2.88 -6.60
N LEU A 31 3.65 2.22 -5.43
CA LEU A 31 4.39 0.96 -5.30
C LEU A 31 3.83 -0.11 -6.23
N LYS A 32 2.50 -0.25 -6.23
CA LYS A 32 1.79 -1.19 -7.11
C LYS A 32 2.10 -0.88 -8.58
N LYS A 33 1.96 0.38 -8.99
CA LYS A 33 2.20 0.82 -10.37
C LYS A 33 3.63 0.51 -10.81
N HIS A 34 4.62 0.79 -9.96
CA HIS A 34 6.01 0.45 -10.24
C HIS A 34 6.22 -1.07 -10.32
N CYS A 35 5.62 -1.84 -9.43
CA CYS A 35 5.62 -3.30 -9.50
C CYS A 35 5.01 -3.83 -10.80
N ILE A 36 3.88 -3.26 -11.25
CA ILE A 36 3.21 -3.69 -12.50
C ILE A 36 4.10 -3.36 -13.71
N ALA A 37 4.72 -2.18 -13.72
CA ALA A 37 5.64 -1.77 -14.77
C ALA A 37 6.90 -2.64 -14.82
N ALA A 38 7.45 -3.00 -13.65
CA ALA A 38 8.61 -3.88 -13.54
C ALA A 38 8.27 -5.37 -13.78
N ALA A 39 7.02 -5.78 -13.58
CA ALA A 39 6.60 -7.16 -13.75
C ALA A 39 6.64 -7.59 -15.23
N ALA A 40 7.71 -8.30 -15.62
CA ALA A 40 7.80 -8.94 -16.93
C ALA A 40 6.95 -10.24 -17.00
N ASN A 41 6.81 -10.95 -15.88
CA ASN A 41 6.14 -12.25 -15.85
C ASN A 41 4.61 -12.12 -15.76
N PRO A 42 3.84 -12.87 -16.59
CA PRO A 42 2.37 -12.84 -16.55
C PRO A 42 1.80 -13.33 -15.22
N GLN A 43 2.50 -14.24 -14.53
CA GLN A 43 2.12 -14.70 -13.19
C GLN A 43 2.22 -13.59 -12.14
N THR A 44 3.27 -12.77 -12.19
CA THR A 44 3.43 -11.63 -11.29
C THR A 44 2.38 -10.57 -11.56
N LYS A 45 2.08 -10.28 -12.84
CA LYS A 45 0.97 -9.38 -13.20
C LYS A 45 -0.36 -9.84 -12.61
N ARG A 46 -0.70 -11.14 -12.70
CA ARG A 46 -1.91 -11.71 -12.07
C ARG A 46 -1.94 -11.49 -10.55
N LYS A 47 -0.79 -11.64 -9.86
CA LYS A 47 -0.69 -11.35 -8.42
C LYS A 47 -0.97 -9.88 -8.14
N LEU A 48 -0.38 -8.97 -8.91
CA LEU A 48 -0.55 -7.52 -8.71
C LEU A 48 -1.98 -7.04 -9.01
N GLU A 49 -2.69 -7.70 -9.93
CA GLU A 49 -4.12 -7.45 -10.15
C GLU A 49 -4.96 -7.83 -8.90
N ASP A 50 -4.66 -8.95 -8.24
CA ASP A 50 -5.30 -9.32 -6.97
C ASP A 50 -4.99 -8.32 -5.86
N VAL A 51 -3.73 -7.88 -5.78
CA VAL A 51 -3.32 -6.79 -4.88
C VAL A 51 -4.14 -5.53 -5.14
N SER A 52 -4.35 -5.14 -6.40
CA SER A 52 -5.11 -3.94 -6.73
C SER A 52 -6.54 -4.00 -6.21
N LYS A 53 -7.21 -5.16 -6.33
CA LYS A 53 -8.56 -5.35 -5.77
C LYS A 53 -8.57 -5.24 -4.25
N ARG A 54 -7.54 -5.78 -3.59
CA ARG A 54 -7.41 -5.73 -2.12
C ARG A 54 -7.10 -4.33 -1.61
N LEU A 55 -6.30 -3.56 -2.34
CA LEU A 55 -6.08 -2.15 -2.04
C LEU A 55 -7.37 -1.34 -2.16
N GLU A 56 -8.24 -1.64 -3.13
CA GLU A 56 -9.57 -1.02 -3.18
C GLU A 56 -10.40 -1.31 -1.93
N VAL A 57 -10.38 -2.54 -1.40
CA VAL A 57 -11.04 -2.88 -0.13
C VAL A 57 -10.44 -2.08 1.03
N LEU A 58 -9.10 -1.95 1.10
CA LEU A 58 -8.45 -1.10 2.10
C LEU A 58 -8.94 0.35 2.02
N TYR A 59 -9.04 0.91 0.82
CA TYR A 59 -9.50 2.28 0.61
C TYR A 59 -10.97 2.48 0.98
N ASP A 60 -11.81 1.47 0.76
CA ASP A 60 -13.21 1.49 1.19
C ASP A 60 -13.31 1.52 2.71
N LEU A 61 -12.56 0.65 3.40
CA LEU A 61 -12.51 0.60 4.87
C LEU A 61 -11.96 1.90 5.48
N LEU A 62 -11.00 2.55 4.81
CA LEU A 62 -10.49 3.86 5.21
C LEU A 62 -11.56 4.96 5.10
N ARG A 63 -12.35 4.97 4.02
CA ARG A 63 -13.45 5.93 3.84
C ARG A 63 -14.58 5.70 4.83
N GLU A 64 -14.88 4.44 5.15
CA GLU A 64 -15.90 4.10 6.13
C GLU A 64 -15.44 4.21 7.60
N HIS A 65 -14.18 4.59 7.85
CA HIS A 65 -13.59 4.58 9.20
C HIS A 65 -13.76 3.24 9.94
N ARG A 66 -13.65 2.12 9.20
CA ARG A 66 -13.82 0.75 9.73
C ARG A 66 -12.56 0.21 10.40
N LEU A 67 -11.43 0.89 10.22
CA LEU A 67 -10.13 0.47 10.74
C LEU A 67 -9.86 1.10 12.11
N SER A 68 -9.42 0.28 13.07
CA SER A 68 -8.95 0.76 14.37
C SER A 68 -7.72 1.67 14.24
N GLN A 69 -7.54 2.57 15.21
CA GLN A 69 -6.34 3.44 15.30
C GLN A 69 -5.02 2.65 15.28
N ASN A 70 -5.00 1.47 15.91
CA ASN A 70 -3.86 0.55 15.89
C ASN A 70 -3.50 0.06 14.47
N THR A 71 -4.52 -0.33 13.69
CA THR A 71 -4.36 -0.73 12.29
C THR A 71 -3.88 0.43 11.44
N LEU A 72 -4.45 1.62 11.62
CA LEU A 72 -4.05 2.83 10.90
C LEU A 72 -2.59 3.21 11.19
N GLY A 73 -2.18 3.18 12.45
CA GLY A 73 -0.78 3.41 12.83
C GLY A 73 0.17 2.39 12.20
N SER A 74 -0.22 1.11 12.19
CA SER A 74 0.56 0.05 11.56
C SER A 74 0.67 0.23 10.03
N LEU A 75 -0.41 0.63 9.35
CA LEU A 75 -0.38 0.98 7.93
C LEU A 75 0.54 2.18 7.65
N GLY A 76 0.50 3.19 8.51
CA GLY A 76 1.41 4.34 8.44
C GLY A 76 2.88 3.92 8.53
N GLN A 77 3.22 3.11 9.53
CA GLN A 77 4.57 2.54 9.63
C GLN A 77 4.95 1.69 8.41
N LEU A 78 4.01 0.89 7.90
CA LEU A 78 4.24 0.08 6.71
C LEU A 78 4.62 0.95 5.51
N VAL A 79 3.94 2.08 5.36
CA VAL A 79 4.21 3.07 4.31
C VAL A 79 5.58 3.75 4.51
N GLN A 80 6.00 4.03 5.73
CA GLN A 80 7.36 4.51 6.00
C GLN A 80 8.41 3.47 5.59
N LEU A 81 8.18 2.19 5.90
CA LEU A 81 9.07 1.10 5.53
C LEU A 81 9.15 0.92 4.01
N ILE A 82 8.02 1.01 3.30
CA ILE A 82 7.98 0.99 1.83
C ILE A 82 8.81 2.13 1.24
N GLN A 83 8.65 3.35 1.76
CA GLN A 83 9.40 4.51 1.29
C GLN A 83 10.90 4.38 1.57
N ALA A 84 11.28 3.77 2.70
CA ALA A 84 12.67 3.43 3.01
C ALA A 84 13.21 2.25 2.17
N GLY A 85 12.35 1.54 1.43
CA GLY A 85 12.70 0.32 0.71
C GLY A 85 12.88 -0.91 1.60
N ASP A 86 12.43 -0.84 2.84
CA ASP A 86 12.61 -1.88 3.86
C ASP A 86 11.41 -2.84 3.90
N TYR A 87 11.28 -3.63 2.82
CA TYR A 87 10.20 -4.60 2.68
C TYR A 87 10.28 -5.75 3.69
N ALA A 88 11.48 -6.07 4.17
CA ALA A 88 11.70 -7.12 5.16
C ALA A 88 11.00 -6.77 6.48
N ASN A 89 11.25 -5.56 6.99
CA ASN A 89 10.54 -5.05 8.16
C ASN A 89 9.04 -4.89 7.89
N GLY A 90 8.65 -4.48 6.67
CA GLY A 90 7.23 -4.39 6.28
C GLY A 90 6.49 -5.72 6.40
N ILE A 91 7.09 -6.83 5.96
CA ILE A 91 6.52 -8.18 6.12
C ILE A 91 6.48 -8.60 7.61
N GLY A 92 7.49 -8.20 8.39
CA GLY A 92 7.49 -8.39 9.84
C GLY A 92 6.32 -7.71 10.52
N LEU A 93 6.07 -6.43 10.18
CA LEU A 93 4.92 -5.67 10.68
C LEU A 93 3.59 -6.27 10.24
N HIS A 94 3.46 -6.66 8.97
CA HIS A 94 2.28 -7.38 8.48
C HIS A 94 1.97 -8.61 9.34
N THR A 95 3.00 -9.40 9.69
CA THR A 95 2.84 -10.59 10.53
C THR A 95 2.28 -10.25 11.91
N GLN A 96 2.78 -9.18 12.53
CA GLN A 96 2.27 -8.70 13.81
C GLN A 96 0.80 -8.27 13.72
N MET A 97 0.44 -7.55 12.67
CA MET A 97 -0.95 -7.11 12.44
C MET A 97 -1.92 -8.29 12.29
N VAL A 98 -1.55 -9.33 11.53
CA VAL A 98 -2.43 -10.51 11.35
C VAL A 98 -2.51 -11.41 12.57
N SER A 99 -1.53 -11.33 13.47
CA SER A 99 -1.57 -11.98 14.78
C SER A 99 -2.29 -11.13 15.84
N GLY A 100 -2.67 -9.90 15.50
CA GLY A 100 -3.35 -8.98 16.41
C GLY A 100 -4.87 -9.20 16.49
N PRO A 101 -5.54 -8.54 17.46
CA PRO A 101 -6.99 -8.63 17.64
C PRO A 101 -7.78 -8.02 16.47
N ASP A 102 -7.18 -7.08 15.75
CA ASP A 102 -7.78 -6.40 14.59
C ASP A 102 -7.75 -7.26 13.30
N PHE A 103 -7.26 -8.51 13.36
CA PHE A 103 -7.12 -9.38 12.18
C PHE A 103 -8.41 -9.48 11.37
N ALA A 104 -9.57 -9.62 12.01
CA ALA A 104 -10.86 -9.76 11.32
C ALA A 104 -11.18 -8.55 10.40
N GLN A 105 -10.75 -7.34 10.78
CA GLN A 105 -10.97 -6.13 9.99
C GLN A 105 -10.04 -6.05 8.77
N ILE A 106 -8.82 -6.58 8.92
CA ILE A 106 -7.75 -6.45 7.92
C ILE A 106 -7.59 -7.69 7.04
N ALA A 107 -8.15 -8.84 7.43
CA ALA A 107 -8.02 -10.13 6.76
C ALA A 107 -8.42 -10.07 5.28
N SER A 108 -9.37 -9.21 4.93
CA SER A 108 -9.83 -9.01 3.55
C SER A 108 -8.73 -8.50 2.62
N PHE A 109 -7.88 -7.58 3.08
CA PHE A 109 -6.85 -6.93 2.24
C PHE A 109 -5.40 -7.33 2.58
N MET A 110 -5.13 -7.83 3.79
CA MET A 110 -3.77 -8.15 4.25
C MET A 110 -2.97 -9.09 3.34
N PRO A 111 -3.55 -10.18 2.80
CA PRO A 111 -2.83 -11.03 1.86
C PRO A 111 -2.32 -10.25 0.63
N GLY A 112 -3.04 -9.20 0.21
CA GLY A 112 -2.65 -8.31 -0.88
C GLY A 112 -1.47 -7.45 -0.53
N ILE A 113 -1.47 -6.87 0.67
CA ILE A 113 -0.35 -6.08 1.18
C ILE A 113 0.92 -6.93 1.24
N LYS A 114 0.84 -8.16 1.77
CA LYS A 114 1.98 -9.07 1.80
C LYS A 114 2.50 -9.38 0.40
N VAL A 115 1.60 -9.73 -0.53
CA VAL A 115 1.98 -10.04 -1.92
C VAL A 115 2.60 -8.82 -2.60
N LEU A 116 2.11 -7.60 -2.33
CA LEU A 116 2.68 -6.36 -2.84
C LEU A 116 4.11 -6.17 -2.37
N LEU A 117 4.36 -6.27 -1.06
CA LEU A 117 5.69 -6.14 -0.47
C LEU A 117 6.65 -7.20 -1.01
N GLN A 118 6.20 -8.46 -1.09
CA GLN A 118 7.01 -9.53 -1.67
C GLN A 118 7.31 -9.27 -3.15
N SER A 119 6.33 -8.80 -3.91
CA SER A 119 6.52 -8.48 -5.33
C SER A 119 7.50 -7.33 -5.51
N ALA A 120 7.36 -6.27 -4.71
CA ALA A 120 8.29 -5.13 -4.73
C ALA A 120 9.72 -5.56 -4.38
N MET A 121 9.88 -6.40 -3.35
CA MET A 121 11.17 -6.93 -2.95
C MET A 121 11.79 -7.82 -4.04
N GLN A 122 11.00 -8.72 -4.65
CA GLN A 122 11.47 -9.59 -5.73
C GLN A 122 11.82 -8.81 -7.01
N LEU A 123 11.04 -7.78 -7.33
CA LEU A 123 11.26 -6.94 -8.50
C LEU A 123 12.28 -5.82 -8.25
N GLN A 124 12.79 -5.69 -7.01
CA GLN A 124 13.69 -4.61 -6.58
C GLN A 124 13.12 -3.22 -6.92
N VAL A 125 11.82 -3.05 -6.71
CA VAL A 125 11.11 -1.79 -6.91
C VAL A 125 11.24 -0.96 -5.64
N TYR A 126 11.48 0.35 -5.76
CA TYR A 126 11.59 1.29 -4.64
C TYR A 126 10.92 2.63 -5.02
N LEU A 127 10.38 3.35 -4.04
CA LEU A 127 9.69 4.64 -4.24
C LEU A 127 10.60 5.87 -4.09
N ARG A 128 11.91 5.67 -4.14
CA ARG A 128 12.95 6.69 -3.96
C ARG A 128 12.84 7.88 -4.93
#